data_AF-A0ABD5H8M9-F1
#
_entry.id   AF-A0ABD5H8M9-F1
#
_cell.length_a   1.000
_cell.length_b   1.000
_cell.length_c   1.000
_cell.angle_alpha   90.00
_cell.angle_beta   90.00
_cell.angle_gamma   90.00
#
_symmetry.space_group_name_H-M   'P 1'
#
loop_
_entity.id
_entity.type
_entity.pdbx_description
1 polymer ?
#
loop_
_entity_poly.entity_id
_entity_poly.type
_entity_poly.pdbx_seq_one_letter_code
_entity_poly.pdbx_strand_id
1 'polypeptide(L)'
;KTTVATAEQGLADLSTYVQAQIGPDGSLTSAVNQKMTAVVNSDGTAKASYTLNMGIVRNGVKYNTGFGMSIEPDGNSYKSTVVFAADQFGIYSGNNPGNWQAAFFVYNGQVFIRSVLIQEASIDFGKITDSLQSSNFIPGVRGWNLPKNASPEFHGRLYADSGEFAFNGVNNVVKIDGNGVTVNLSGGGRVVVGRWS
;
A
#
# COMPACT_ATOMS: atom_id res chain seq x y z
N LYS A 1 -34.24 14.52 12.29
CA LYS A 1 -34.37 13.10 12.69
C LYS A 1 -35.72 12.61 12.23
N THR A 2 -35.78 11.47 11.56
CA THR A 2 -37.02 10.87 11.05
C THR A 2 -37.02 9.40 11.42
N THR A 3 -38.15 8.91 11.93
CA THR A 3 -38.37 7.49 12.19
C THR A 3 -39.74 7.12 11.65
N VAL A 4 -39.80 6.11 10.78
CA VAL A 4 -41.02 5.63 10.15
C VAL A 4 -41.05 4.10 10.28
N ALA A 5 -42.21 3.55 10.64
CA ALA A 5 -42.45 2.12 10.61
C ALA A 5 -43.77 1.87 9.89
N THR A 6 -43.75 0.98 8.90
CA THR A 6 -44.90 0.52 8.12
C THR A 6 -44.93 -1.01 8.17
N ALA A 7 -45.99 -1.63 7.62
CA ALA A 7 -46.04 -3.08 7.47
C ALA A 7 -44.90 -3.64 6.59
N GLU A 8 -44.36 -2.81 5.69
CA GLU A 8 -43.39 -3.22 4.68
C GLU A 8 -41.94 -2.86 5.06
N GLN A 9 -41.74 -1.85 5.90
CA GLN A 9 -40.41 -1.29 6.19
C GLN A 9 -40.35 -0.51 7.51
N GLY A 10 -39.26 -0.68 8.26
CA GLY A 10 -38.78 0.23 9.30
C GLY A 10 -37.63 1.09 8.79
N LEU A 11 -37.70 2.40 8.98
CA LEU A 11 -36.70 3.39 8.56
C LEU A 11 -36.38 4.34 9.73
N ALA A 12 -35.10 4.57 9.97
CA ALA A 12 -34.60 5.60 10.87
C ALA A 12 -33.46 6.38 10.21
N ASP A 13 -33.64 7.69 10.05
CA ASP A 13 -32.67 8.60 9.45
C ASP A 13 -32.35 9.80 10.36
N LEU A 14 -31.08 10.19 10.40
CA LEU A 14 -30.61 11.40 11.04
C LEU A 14 -29.63 12.11 10.12
N SER A 15 -30.03 13.28 9.63
CA SER A 15 -29.16 14.21 8.93
C SER A 15 -28.87 15.42 9.83
N THR A 16 -27.61 15.80 9.94
CA THR A 16 -27.16 17.02 10.61
C THR A 16 -26.38 17.86 9.62
N TYR A 17 -26.66 19.17 9.60
CA TYR A 17 -25.95 20.14 8.77
C TYR A 17 -25.52 21.32 9.64
N VAL A 18 -24.24 21.66 9.59
CA VAL A 18 -23.66 22.82 10.27
C VAL A 18 -22.92 23.63 9.22
N GLN A 19 -23.15 24.94 9.18
CA GLN A 19 -22.55 25.85 8.21
C GLN A 19 -22.11 27.16 8.88
N ALA A 20 -20.98 27.68 8.44
CA ALA A 20 -20.53 29.05 8.69
C ALA A 20 -20.20 29.73 7.35
N GLN A 21 -20.46 31.03 7.24
CA GLN A 21 -20.32 31.78 5.99
C GLN A 21 -19.94 33.24 6.24
N ILE A 22 -19.04 33.81 5.43
CA ILE A 22 -18.59 35.21 5.48
C ILE A 22 -18.44 35.77 4.06
N GLY A 23 -18.64 37.08 3.93
CA GLY A 23 -18.45 37.85 2.70
C GLY A 23 -19.71 37.95 1.84
N PRO A 24 -19.71 38.82 0.80
CA PRO A 24 -20.85 39.01 -0.08
C PRO A 24 -21.31 37.66 -0.65
N ASP A 25 -22.61 37.39 -0.56
CA ASP A 25 -23.28 36.20 -1.10
C ASP A 25 -22.64 34.85 -0.71
N GLY A 26 -21.88 34.80 0.37
CA GLY A 26 -21.20 33.57 0.79
C GLY A 26 -19.98 33.18 0.00
N SER A 27 -19.26 34.18 -0.50
CA SER A 27 -17.95 34.03 -1.14
C SER A 27 -16.99 33.09 -0.39
N LEU A 28 -17.13 32.96 0.94
CA LEU A 28 -16.52 31.90 1.74
C LEU A 28 -17.57 31.18 2.59
N THR A 29 -17.74 29.88 2.37
CA THR A 29 -18.63 28.99 3.14
C THR A 29 -17.86 27.77 3.62
N SER A 30 -18.05 27.37 4.87
CA SER A 30 -17.58 26.08 5.41
C SER A 30 -18.78 25.31 5.94
N ALA A 31 -18.88 24.03 5.59
CA ALA A 31 -20.00 23.21 6.00
C ALA A 31 -19.59 21.78 6.36
N VAL A 32 -20.31 21.22 7.32
CA VAL A 32 -20.25 19.82 7.73
C VAL A 32 -21.66 19.24 7.57
N ASN A 33 -21.75 18.17 6.80
CA ASN A 33 -22.97 17.40 6.60
C ASN A 33 -22.72 15.96 7.02
N GLN A 34 -23.52 15.44 7.93
CA GLN A 34 -23.51 14.02 8.26
C GLN A 34 -24.89 13.43 8.09
N LYS A 35 -24.96 12.19 7.61
CA LYS A 35 -26.20 11.42 7.48
C LYS A 35 -25.99 10.00 7.99
N MET A 36 -26.86 9.58 8.90
CA MET A 36 -27.01 8.22 9.39
C MET A 36 -28.35 7.67 8.89
N THR A 37 -28.35 6.43 8.42
CA THR A 37 -29.54 5.72 7.93
C THR A 37 -29.52 4.30 8.44
N ALA A 38 -30.66 3.82 8.93
CA ALA A 38 -30.94 2.43 9.25
C ALA A 38 -32.28 2.03 8.65
N VAL A 39 -32.29 0.91 7.93
CA VAL A 39 -33.47 0.37 7.25
C VAL A 39 -33.59 -1.10 7.60
N VAL A 40 -34.81 -1.55 7.87
CA VAL A 40 -35.20 -2.97 7.94
C VAL A 40 -36.40 -3.15 7.02
N ASN A 41 -36.30 -4.07 6.09
CA ASN A 41 -37.37 -4.40 5.15
C ASN A 41 -38.10 -5.65 5.62
N SER A 42 -39.37 -5.78 5.23
CA SER A 42 -40.22 -6.94 5.52
C SER A 42 -39.76 -8.24 4.84
N ASP A 43 -38.95 -8.15 3.79
CA ASP A 43 -38.31 -9.30 3.12
C ASP A 43 -37.14 -9.91 3.93
N GLY A 44 -36.87 -9.37 5.13
CA GLY A 44 -35.80 -9.81 6.02
C GLY A 44 -34.44 -9.15 5.75
N THR A 45 -34.34 -8.26 4.77
CA THR A 45 -33.12 -7.49 4.49
C THR A 45 -33.03 -6.24 5.38
N ALA A 46 -31.80 -5.78 5.61
CA ALA A 46 -31.54 -4.55 6.35
C ALA A 46 -30.40 -3.76 5.70
N LYS A 47 -30.30 -2.48 6.03
CA LYS A 47 -29.17 -1.63 5.64
C LYS A 47 -28.85 -0.67 6.76
N ALA A 48 -27.55 -0.44 6.99
CA ALA A 48 -27.09 0.67 7.81
C ALA A 48 -26.01 1.44 7.07
N SER A 49 -26.04 2.77 7.15
CA SER A 49 -25.01 3.61 6.55
C SER A 49 -24.75 4.87 7.35
N TYR A 50 -23.51 5.31 7.37
CA TYR A 50 -23.08 6.58 7.92
C TYR A 50 -22.17 7.30 6.92
N THR A 51 -22.49 8.55 6.64
CA THR A 51 -21.71 9.41 5.74
C THR A 51 -21.39 10.73 6.45
N LEU A 52 -20.18 11.22 6.24
CA LEU A 52 -19.71 12.53 6.69
C LEU A 52 -19.06 13.22 5.50
N ASN A 53 -19.57 14.39 5.14
CA ASN A 53 -19.03 15.24 4.09
C ASN A 53 -18.69 16.59 4.70
N MET A 54 -17.48 17.06 4.43
CA MET A 54 -17.03 18.38 4.84
C MET A 54 -16.62 19.14 3.58
N GLY A 55 -16.98 20.41 3.50
CA GLY A 55 -16.71 21.21 2.32
C GLY A 55 -16.42 22.66 2.65
N ILE A 56 -15.52 23.25 1.88
CA ILE A 56 -15.26 24.68 1.84
C ILE A 56 -15.57 25.16 0.43
N VAL A 57 -16.39 26.20 0.31
CA VAL A 57 -16.55 26.97 -0.92
C VAL A 57 -15.81 28.27 -0.73
N ARG A 58 -14.85 28.57 -1.59
CA ARG A 58 -14.08 29.83 -1.56
C ARG A 58 -14.00 30.39 -2.97
N ASN A 59 -14.51 31.61 -3.16
CA ASN A 59 -14.54 32.30 -4.45
C ASN A 59 -15.17 31.44 -5.56
N GLY A 60 -16.26 30.73 -5.24
CA GLY A 60 -16.95 29.82 -6.15
C GLY A 60 -16.29 28.45 -6.37
N VAL A 61 -15.08 28.20 -5.83
CA VAL A 61 -14.41 26.90 -5.91
C VAL A 61 -14.76 26.05 -4.70
N LYS A 62 -15.20 24.80 -4.94
CA LYS A 62 -15.52 23.83 -3.90
C LYS A 62 -14.34 22.89 -3.63
N TYR A 63 -13.96 22.79 -2.37
CA TYR A 63 -13.01 21.82 -1.83
C TYR A 63 -13.77 20.93 -0.86
N ASN A 64 -13.56 19.62 -0.90
CA ASN A 64 -14.29 18.70 -0.03
C ASN A 64 -13.45 17.51 0.39
N THR A 65 -13.84 16.94 1.52
CA THR A 65 -13.41 15.62 1.98
C THR A 65 -14.63 14.85 2.45
N GLY A 66 -14.57 13.53 2.36
CA GLY A 66 -15.70 12.66 2.63
C GLY A 66 -15.30 11.33 3.23
N PHE A 67 -16.21 10.80 4.02
CA PHE A 67 -16.14 9.48 4.63
C PHE A 67 -17.50 8.81 4.47
N GLY A 68 -17.49 7.53 4.10
CA GLY A 68 -18.68 6.70 4.02
C GLY A 68 -18.42 5.32 4.59
N MET A 69 -19.34 4.83 5.40
CA MET A 69 -19.42 3.43 5.78
C MET A 69 -20.85 2.92 5.55
N SER A 70 -20.97 1.70 5.03
CA SER A 70 -22.26 1.02 4.91
C SER A 70 -22.12 -0.48 5.12
N ILE A 71 -23.25 -1.09 5.47
CA ILE A 71 -23.49 -2.52 5.36
C ILE A 71 -24.85 -2.71 4.70
N GLU A 72 -24.89 -3.50 3.64
CA GLU A 72 -26.09 -3.71 2.83
C GLU A 72 -26.08 -5.12 2.20
N PRO A 73 -27.25 -5.61 1.72
CA PRO A 73 -27.34 -6.93 1.13
C PRO A 73 -26.46 -7.06 -0.12
N ASP A 74 -25.77 -8.19 -0.26
CA ASP A 74 -24.97 -8.56 -1.42
C ASP A 74 -25.19 -10.05 -1.72
N GLY A 75 -26.06 -10.33 -2.71
CA GLY A 75 -26.57 -11.66 -2.97
C GLY A 75 -27.30 -12.24 -1.74
N ASN A 76 -26.84 -13.40 -1.28
CA ASN A 76 -27.38 -14.10 -0.10
C ASN A 76 -26.67 -13.70 1.22
N SER A 77 -25.82 -12.67 1.21
CA SER A 77 -25.05 -12.22 2.36
C SER A 77 -25.13 -10.69 2.51
N TYR A 78 -24.26 -10.13 3.34
CA TYR A 78 -24.08 -8.70 3.53
C TYR A 78 -22.67 -8.29 3.18
N LYS A 79 -22.53 -7.15 2.52
CA LYS A 79 -21.25 -6.52 2.23
C LYS A 79 -21.10 -5.25 3.06
N SER A 80 -20.03 -5.18 3.83
CA SER A 80 -19.59 -3.94 4.45
C SER A 80 -18.65 -3.18 3.52
N THR A 81 -18.78 -1.86 3.47
CA THR A 81 -17.93 -0.98 2.66
C THR A 81 -17.51 0.22 3.50
N VAL A 82 -16.24 0.59 3.43
CA VAL A 82 -15.72 1.84 4.00
C VAL A 82 -14.91 2.55 2.92
N VAL A 83 -15.20 3.83 2.70
CA VAL A 83 -14.56 4.65 1.67
C VAL A 83 -14.19 6.03 2.22
N PHE A 84 -13.06 6.54 1.72
CA PHE A 84 -12.57 7.87 2.01
C PHE A 84 -12.36 8.62 0.70
N ALA A 85 -12.85 9.85 0.62
CA ALA A 85 -12.58 10.77 -0.47
C ALA A 85 -11.76 11.92 0.11
N ALA A 86 -10.44 11.91 -0.13
CA ALA A 86 -9.51 12.91 0.39
C ALA A 86 -8.25 13.00 -0.48
N ASP A 87 -7.61 14.17 -0.49
CA ASP A 87 -6.30 14.36 -1.13
C ASP A 87 -5.19 13.61 -0.38
N GLN A 88 -5.33 13.52 0.95
CA GLN A 88 -4.40 12.86 1.88
C GLN A 88 -5.17 12.09 2.94
N PHE A 89 -4.77 10.86 3.23
CA PHE A 89 -5.30 10.04 4.33
C PHE A 89 -4.16 9.40 5.11
N GLY A 90 -4.15 9.50 6.44
CA GLY A 90 -3.03 9.05 7.25
C GLY A 90 -3.43 8.41 8.56
N ILE A 91 -2.74 7.33 8.92
CA ILE A 91 -2.74 6.75 10.27
C ILE A 91 -1.42 7.15 10.92
N TYR A 92 -1.51 7.97 11.96
CA TYR A 92 -0.36 8.41 12.75
C TYR A 92 -0.28 7.61 14.04
N SER A 93 0.93 7.23 14.43
CA SER A 93 1.21 6.51 15.67
C SER A 93 2.37 7.18 16.40
N GLY A 94 2.32 7.15 17.73
CA GLY A 94 3.29 7.76 18.62
C GLY A 94 2.79 7.69 20.06
N ASN A 95 3.71 7.63 21.01
CA ASN A 95 3.38 7.57 22.44
C ASN A 95 3.72 8.88 23.18
N ASN A 96 4.37 9.83 22.49
CA ASN A 96 4.80 11.11 23.07
C ASN A 96 4.14 12.27 22.32
N PRO A 97 3.57 13.26 23.03
CA PRO A 97 3.10 14.50 22.43
C PRO A 97 4.19 15.15 21.58
N GLY A 98 3.89 15.45 20.31
CA GLY A 98 4.82 16.11 19.38
C GLY A 98 5.71 15.16 18.56
N ASN A 99 5.67 13.84 18.79
CA ASN A 99 6.43 12.86 17.99
C ASN A 99 5.50 11.82 17.32
N TRP A 100 4.45 12.32 16.68
CA TRP A 100 3.55 11.48 15.89
C TRP A 100 4.18 11.18 14.53
N GLN A 101 4.32 9.91 14.19
CA GLN A 101 4.84 9.49 12.90
C GLN A 101 3.73 8.85 12.07
N ALA A 102 3.65 9.22 10.79
CA ALA A 102 2.78 8.51 9.85
C ALA A 102 3.27 7.05 9.74
N ALA A 103 2.40 6.10 10.08
CA ALA A 103 2.61 4.67 9.92
C ALA A 103 2.11 4.20 8.55
N PHE A 104 0.97 4.76 8.11
CA PHE A 104 0.34 4.55 6.81
C PHE A 104 -0.12 5.90 6.27
N PHE A 105 0.18 6.21 5.01
CA PHE A 105 -0.21 7.47 4.39
C PHE A 105 -0.57 7.29 2.93
N VAL A 106 -1.69 7.84 2.49
CA VAL A 106 -2.12 7.89 1.10
C VAL A 106 -1.99 9.31 0.63
N TYR A 107 -1.28 9.52 -0.47
CA TYR A 107 -1.15 10.82 -1.11
C TYR A 107 -0.82 10.65 -2.59
N ASN A 108 -1.44 11.45 -3.45
CA ASN A 108 -1.18 11.46 -4.89
C ASN A 108 -1.29 10.05 -5.54
N GLY A 109 -2.29 9.27 -5.12
CA GLY A 109 -2.53 7.91 -5.61
C GLY A 109 -1.51 6.86 -5.13
N GLN A 110 -0.60 7.22 -4.22
CA GLN A 110 0.43 6.33 -3.68
C GLN A 110 0.18 6.05 -2.20
N VAL A 111 0.58 4.85 -1.78
CA VAL A 111 0.58 4.42 -0.37
C VAL A 111 2.01 4.41 0.14
N PHE A 112 2.24 5.08 1.26
CA PHE A 112 3.50 5.11 1.99
C PHE A 112 3.32 4.37 3.31
N ILE A 113 4.18 3.39 3.55
CA ILE A 113 4.19 2.59 4.77
C ILE A 113 5.59 2.72 5.39
N ARG A 114 5.66 3.13 6.66
CA ARG A 114 6.95 3.33 7.35
C ARG A 114 7.65 2.01 7.64
N SER A 115 6.90 1.03 8.14
CA SER A 115 7.37 -0.31 8.47
C SER A 115 6.17 -1.25 8.51
N VAL A 116 6.36 -2.52 8.14
CA VAL A 116 5.33 -3.55 8.18
C VAL A 116 5.94 -4.88 8.63
N LEU A 117 5.24 -5.59 9.51
CA LEU A 117 5.52 -6.99 9.83
C LEU A 117 4.49 -7.84 9.09
N ILE A 118 4.95 -8.75 8.24
CA ILE A 118 4.10 -9.62 7.43
C ILE A 118 4.38 -11.06 7.84
N GLN A 119 3.34 -11.78 8.28
CA GLN A 119 3.47 -13.20 8.64
C GLN A 119 3.72 -14.06 7.39
N GLU A 120 2.96 -13.81 6.32
CA GLU A 120 3.11 -14.47 5.02
C GLU A 120 2.76 -13.47 3.91
N ALA A 121 3.59 -13.40 2.87
CA ALA A 121 3.40 -12.54 1.72
C ALA A 121 3.41 -13.37 0.43
N SER A 122 2.34 -13.28 -0.36
CA SER A 122 2.32 -13.67 -1.77
C SER A 122 2.21 -12.41 -2.62
N ILE A 123 3.10 -12.25 -3.59
CA ILE A 123 3.15 -11.09 -4.49
C ILE A 123 3.15 -11.62 -5.92
N ASP A 124 2.01 -11.52 -6.61
CA ASP A 124 1.90 -11.96 -8.01
C ASP A 124 2.85 -11.16 -8.93
N PHE A 125 2.94 -9.84 -8.70
CA PHE A 125 3.86 -8.96 -9.42
C PHE A 125 4.27 -7.76 -8.55
N GLY A 126 5.56 -7.45 -8.50
CA GLY A 126 6.09 -6.30 -7.76
C GLY A 126 7.26 -5.65 -8.51
N LYS A 127 7.29 -4.31 -8.50
CA LYS A 127 8.43 -3.53 -9.03
C LYS A 127 9.21 -2.93 -7.86
N ILE A 128 10.46 -3.35 -7.71
CA ILE A 128 11.40 -2.79 -6.73
C ILE A 128 12.19 -1.66 -7.40
N THR A 129 12.07 -0.45 -6.87
CA THR A 129 12.68 0.76 -7.45
C THR A 129 14.06 1.10 -6.90
N ASP A 130 14.50 0.41 -5.85
CA ASP A 130 15.85 0.55 -5.30
C ASP A 130 16.51 -0.77 -4.94
N SER A 131 16.16 -1.39 -3.82
CA SER A 131 16.69 -2.70 -3.46
C SER A 131 15.75 -3.51 -2.57
N LEU A 132 15.94 -4.82 -2.59
CA LEU A 132 15.46 -5.75 -1.57
C LEU A 132 16.69 -6.37 -0.88
N GLN A 133 16.82 -6.23 0.43
CA GLN A 133 18.04 -6.63 1.13
C GLN A 133 17.77 -7.15 2.54
N SER A 134 18.71 -7.92 3.11
CA SER A 134 18.66 -8.33 4.50
C SER A 134 18.91 -7.15 5.44
N SER A 135 18.33 -7.20 6.65
CA SER A 135 18.48 -6.15 7.67
C SER A 135 19.92 -5.96 8.16
N ASN A 136 20.79 -6.97 7.98
CA ASN A 136 22.19 -6.95 8.38
C ASN A 136 23.16 -6.73 7.22
N PHE A 137 22.67 -6.43 6.01
CA PHE A 137 23.49 -6.26 4.82
C PHE A 137 24.55 -5.17 5.02
N ILE A 138 25.80 -5.53 4.77
CA ILE A 138 26.95 -4.63 4.67
C ILE A 138 27.66 -5.01 3.37
N PRO A 139 27.76 -4.09 2.39
CA PRO A 139 28.41 -4.36 1.11
C PRO A 139 29.79 -4.98 1.28
N GLY A 140 30.09 -6.05 0.55
CA GLY A 140 31.38 -6.75 0.61
C GLY A 140 31.68 -7.54 1.89
N VAL A 141 30.78 -7.56 2.89
CA VAL A 141 31.06 -8.15 4.22
C VAL A 141 30.08 -9.24 4.62
N ARG A 142 28.77 -8.94 4.64
CA ARG A 142 27.75 -9.87 5.14
C ARG A 142 26.34 -9.53 4.63
N GLY A 143 25.42 -10.48 4.75
CA GLY A 143 24.03 -10.32 4.34
C GLY A 143 23.82 -10.49 2.84
N TRP A 144 22.65 -10.10 2.33
CA TRP A 144 22.32 -10.17 0.91
C TRP A 144 21.59 -8.93 0.43
N ASN A 145 21.71 -8.64 -0.86
CA ASN A 145 21.10 -7.49 -1.52
C ASN A 145 20.73 -7.82 -2.97
N LEU A 146 19.54 -7.40 -3.38
CA LEU A 146 18.99 -7.44 -4.73
C LEU A 146 18.67 -6.00 -5.19
N PRO A 147 19.67 -5.25 -5.67
CA PRO A 147 19.51 -3.87 -6.09
C PRO A 147 19.01 -3.73 -7.53
N LYS A 148 18.41 -2.57 -7.85
CA LYS A 148 17.87 -2.21 -9.18
C LYS A 148 18.92 -2.16 -10.29
N ASN A 149 20.19 -2.00 -9.91
CA ASN A 149 21.31 -1.88 -10.83
C ASN A 149 21.82 -3.25 -11.33
N ALA A 150 21.10 -4.33 -11.04
CA ALA A 150 21.39 -5.69 -11.50
C ALA A 150 22.73 -6.28 -10.99
N SER A 151 23.24 -5.80 -9.85
CA SER A 151 24.43 -6.35 -9.18
C SER A 151 24.08 -6.99 -7.83
N PRO A 152 23.43 -8.17 -7.82
CA PRO A 152 23.07 -8.83 -6.57
C PRO A 152 24.31 -9.31 -5.80
N GLU A 153 24.25 -9.23 -4.47
CA GLU A 153 25.31 -9.67 -3.58
C GLU A 153 24.74 -10.64 -2.54
N PHE A 154 25.42 -11.77 -2.35
CA PHE A 154 25.04 -12.79 -1.38
C PHE A 154 26.27 -13.22 -0.58
N HIS A 155 26.37 -12.75 0.65
CA HIS A 155 27.41 -13.19 1.60
C HIS A 155 26.89 -14.34 2.44
N GLY A 156 27.15 -15.54 1.95
CA GLY A 156 26.72 -16.77 2.58
C GLY A 156 26.90 -17.94 1.63
N ARG A 157 26.08 -18.97 1.83
CA ARG A 157 26.05 -20.13 0.93
C ARG A 157 24.88 -19.97 -0.03
N LEU A 158 25.18 -20.06 -1.32
CA LEU A 158 24.17 -20.17 -2.38
C LEU A 158 24.02 -21.65 -2.73
N TYR A 159 22.87 -22.24 -2.40
CA TYR A 159 22.52 -23.63 -2.72
C TYR A 159 21.53 -23.66 -3.89
N ALA A 160 21.81 -24.46 -4.91
CA ALA A 160 20.93 -24.67 -6.05
C ALA A 160 20.90 -26.16 -6.42
N ASP A 161 19.70 -26.74 -6.50
CA ASP A 161 19.51 -28.15 -6.91
C ASP A 161 19.80 -28.36 -8.40
N SER A 162 19.60 -27.32 -9.20
CA SER A 162 20.01 -27.19 -10.61
C SER A 162 20.01 -25.70 -11.01
N GLY A 163 20.71 -25.33 -12.08
CA GLY A 163 20.73 -23.94 -12.57
C GLY A 163 21.73 -23.71 -13.70
N GLU A 164 21.44 -22.75 -14.56
CA GLU A 164 22.34 -22.26 -15.60
C GLU A 164 23.00 -20.97 -15.12
N PHE A 165 24.26 -21.05 -14.68
CA PHE A 165 25.06 -19.87 -14.33
C PHE A 165 25.84 -19.44 -15.56
N ALA A 166 25.22 -18.61 -16.39
CA ALA A 166 25.90 -17.98 -17.51
C ALA A 166 26.70 -16.80 -16.97
N PHE A 167 28.03 -16.93 -16.92
CA PHE A 167 28.93 -15.80 -16.70
C PHE A 167 29.17 -15.03 -18.01
N ASN A 168 28.18 -14.97 -18.89
CA ASN A 168 28.27 -14.49 -20.27
C ASN A 168 28.33 -12.96 -20.36
N GLY A 169 29.46 -12.39 -19.97
CA GLY A 169 29.97 -11.13 -20.53
C GLY A 169 30.93 -11.43 -21.69
N VAL A 170 31.27 -10.41 -22.50
CA VAL A 170 32.37 -10.52 -23.47
C VAL A 170 33.60 -11.06 -22.72
N ASN A 171 34.01 -12.30 -23.03
CA ASN A 171 35.08 -13.11 -22.42
C ASN A 171 34.83 -13.91 -21.13
N ASN A 172 33.60 -14.16 -20.67
CA ASN A 172 33.40 -15.03 -19.49
C ASN A 172 32.62 -16.35 -19.74
N VAL A 173 33.30 -17.24 -20.46
CA VAL A 173 33.18 -18.72 -20.46
C VAL A 173 33.70 -19.31 -19.11
N VAL A 174 33.43 -18.62 -17.98
CA VAL A 174 34.41 -18.43 -16.89
C VAL A 174 33.89 -18.60 -15.46
N LYS A 175 34.60 -19.40 -14.63
CA LYS A 175 34.46 -19.53 -13.17
C LYS A 175 35.44 -18.59 -12.45
N ILE A 176 35.07 -18.01 -11.30
CA ILE A 176 35.96 -17.24 -10.41
C ILE A 176 35.73 -17.69 -8.96
N ASP A 177 36.76 -18.15 -8.28
CA ASP A 177 36.74 -18.48 -6.85
C ASP A 177 38.08 -18.10 -6.17
N GLY A 178 38.26 -18.49 -4.90
CA GLY A 178 39.51 -18.26 -4.15
C GLY A 178 40.71 -19.11 -4.63
N ASN A 179 40.51 -20.08 -5.52
CA ASN A 179 41.54 -20.90 -6.16
C ASN A 179 41.87 -20.43 -7.57
N GLY A 180 41.07 -19.53 -8.14
CA GLY A 180 41.31 -18.92 -9.42
C GLY A 180 40.17 -19.04 -10.41
N VAL A 181 40.54 -18.86 -11.66
CA VAL A 181 39.66 -18.61 -12.77
C VAL A 181 39.73 -19.77 -13.73
N THR A 182 38.61 -20.33 -14.16
CA THR A 182 38.62 -21.36 -15.21
C THR A 182 37.86 -20.83 -16.41
N VAL A 183 38.50 -20.77 -17.58
CA VAL A 183 38.01 -20.17 -18.84
C VAL A 183 38.03 -21.22 -19.95
N ASN A 184 36.94 -21.50 -20.65
CA ASN A 184 36.99 -22.37 -21.84
C ASN A 184 37.15 -21.58 -23.14
N LEU A 185 37.80 -22.19 -24.13
CA LEU A 185 38.08 -21.60 -25.44
C LEU A 185 37.12 -22.16 -26.51
N SER A 186 36.63 -21.29 -27.39
CA SER A 186 35.58 -21.58 -28.39
C SER A 186 35.94 -22.62 -29.47
N GLY A 187 37.22 -23.01 -29.60
CA GLY A 187 37.72 -24.04 -30.52
C GLY A 187 38.36 -25.26 -29.83
N GLY A 188 38.24 -25.37 -28.51
CA GLY A 188 38.87 -26.41 -27.67
C GLY A 188 39.99 -25.86 -26.78
N GLY A 189 39.99 -26.28 -25.50
CA GLY A 189 40.96 -25.86 -24.47
C GLY A 189 40.30 -25.12 -23.31
N ARG A 190 40.98 -25.13 -22.16
CA ARG A 190 40.60 -24.31 -21.01
C ARG A 190 41.84 -23.73 -20.34
N VAL A 191 41.71 -22.52 -19.83
CA VAL A 191 42.72 -21.85 -19.04
C VAL A 191 42.27 -21.93 -17.59
N VAL A 192 43.07 -22.56 -16.73
CA VAL A 192 42.89 -22.52 -15.28
C VAL A 192 43.92 -21.55 -14.74
N VAL A 193 43.47 -20.59 -13.95
CA VAL A 193 44.30 -19.50 -13.45
C VAL A 193 43.92 -19.22 -12.01
N GLY A 194 44.51 -19.99 -11.12
CA GLY A 194 44.90 -19.50 -9.81
C GLY A 194 45.84 -20.55 -9.26
N ARG A 195 45.74 -21.00 -8.02
CA ARG A 195 46.56 -22.15 -7.62
C ARG A 195 46.11 -23.39 -8.39
N TRP A 196 46.97 -23.85 -9.29
CA TRP A 196 47.23 -25.29 -9.37
C TRP A 196 47.95 -25.66 -8.06
N SER A 197 47.36 -26.56 -7.29
CA SER A 197 48.10 -27.49 -6.44
C SER A 197 47.99 -28.87 -7.06
#